data_AF-A0A7J3EG19-F1
#
_entry.id   AF-A0A7J3EG19-F1
#
_cell.length_a   1.000
_cell.length_b   1.000
_cell.length_c   1.000
_cell.angle_alpha   90.00
_cell.angle_beta   90.00
_cell.angle_gamma   90.00
#
_symmetry.space_group_name_H-M   'P 1'
#
loop_
_entity.id
_entity.type
_entity.pdbx_description
1 polymer ?
#
loop_
_entity_poly.entity_id
_entity_poly.type
_entity_poly.pdbx_seq_one_letter_code
_entity_poly.pdbx_strand_id
1 'polypeptide(L)'
;MSEVPYLNPSLPVEKRVEDLLKRMTLKEKVAQLCSIPANALFEGRCFSVEKARNMLADGIGQITRLAGDHVLRLKPREVAEAANAIQRFLIEESRLRIPAIIHEECLSGLMAWGATTFPQAIGLASTWNPDLVRNVASTIRRQMRAVGAHQGLAPVLDVARDPRWGRVEETYGEDPYLVASMGVSYVRGLQGEEWEPRVLATPKHFAAHGFPEGGRNCAPVRVGIRELREVFLMPFEAAVRVAGALSIMSAYHDIDGVPCTASKTLLTDVLRGEWGFQGIVVSDYGAIHML
;
A
#
# COMPACT_ATOMS: atom_id res chain seq x y z
N MET A 1 14.51 12.19 33.98
CA MET A 1 13.30 12.50 33.21
C MET A 1 12.65 11.18 32.87
N SER A 2 11.41 10.93 33.29
CA SER A 2 10.71 9.68 32.92
C SER A 2 10.62 9.62 31.39
N GLU A 3 11.05 8.51 30.81
CA GLU A 3 10.96 8.27 29.37
C GLU A 3 9.50 8.39 28.91
N VAL A 4 9.25 9.11 27.81
CA VAL A 4 7.89 9.34 27.33
C VAL A 4 7.29 7.99 26.87
N PRO A 5 6.09 7.58 27.33
CA PRO A 5 5.61 6.21 27.11
C PRO A 5 5.59 5.76 25.65
N TYR A 6 5.16 6.60 24.70
CA TYR A 6 5.15 6.20 23.29
C TYR A 6 6.55 5.92 22.69
N LEU A 7 7.61 6.46 23.29
CA LEU A 7 9.00 6.23 22.87
C LEU A 7 9.62 4.99 23.53
N ASN A 8 9.00 4.43 24.57
CA ASN A 8 9.53 3.26 25.27
C ASN A 8 9.19 1.97 24.51
N PRO A 9 10.18 1.27 23.91
CA PRO A 9 9.92 0.07 23.12
C PRO A 9 9.51 -1.16 23.96
N SER A 10 9.68 -1.12 25.28
CA SER A 10 9.27 -2.22 26.18
C SER A 10 7.77 -2.22 26.50
N LEU A 11 7.05 -1.14 26.17
CA LEU A 11 5.60 -1.05 26.40
C LEU A 11 4.81 -1.69 25.24
N PRO A 12 3.63 -2.28 25.52
CA PRO A 12 2.71 -2.75 24.49
C PRO A 12 2.37 -1.66 23.47
N VAL A 13 2.21 -2.06 22.20
CA VAL A 13 1.94 -1.15 21.08
C VAL A 13 0.72 -0.26 21.36
N GLU A 14 -0.35 -0.85 21.90
CA GLU A 14 -1.61 -0.15 22.19
C GLU A 14 -1.41 0.98 23.20
N LYS A 15 -0.60 0.75 24.24
CA LYS A 15 -0.28 1.79 25.24
C LYS A 15 0.54 2.92 24.63
N ARG A 16 1.45 2.60 23.72
CA ARG A 16 2.27 3.59 23.01
C ARG A 16 1.41 4.42 22.06
N VAL A 17 0.50 3.78 21.33
CA VAL A 17 -0.46 4.45 20.43
C VAL A 17 -1.40 5.36 21.22
N GLU A 18 -1.96 4.90 22.34
CA GLU A 18 -2.86 5.69 23.17
C GLU A 18 -2.17 6.95 23.73
N ASP A 19 -0.93 6.82 24.24
CA ASP A 19 -0.14 7.96 24.72
C ASP A 19 0.20 8.93 23.58
N LEU A 20 0.60 8.43 22.41
CA LEU A 20 0.89 9.26 21.25
C LEU A 20 -0.35 10.05 20.78
N LEU A 21 -1.49 9.39 20.63
CA LEU A 21 -2.74 10.01 20.16
C LEU A 21 -3.26 11.11 21.09
N LYS A 22 -3.02 10.98 22.41
CA LYS A 22 -3.35 12.03 23.40
C LYS A 22 -2.45 13.26 23.27
N ARG A 23 -1.25 13.10 22.73
CA ARG A 23 -0.27 14.18 22.54
C ARG A 23 -0.41 14.91 21.21
N MET A 24 -1.08 14.32 20.22
CA MET A 24 -1.27 14.89 18.90
C MET A 24 -2.35 15.98 18.89
N THR A 25 -2.04 17.10 18.27
CA THR A 25 -3.02 18.09 17.82
C THR A 25 -3.90 17.51 16.71
N LEU A 26 -5.01 18.18 16.41
CA LEU A 26 -5.86 17.79 15.28
C LEU A 26 -5.10 17.84 13.95
N LYS A 27 -4.25 18.85 13.74
CA LYS A 27 -3.47 18.99 12.51
C LYS A 27 -2.50 17.84 12.30
N GLU A 28 -1.78 17.43 13.35
CA GLU A 28 -0.89 16.27 13.27
C GLU A 28 -1.67 14.98 13.01
N LYS A 29 -2.88 14.82 13.60
CA LYS A 29 -3.74 13.66 13.30
C LYS A 29 -4.16 13.62 11.84
N VAL A 30 -4.57 14.76 11.29
CA VAL A 30 -4.91 14.88 9.86
C VAL A 30 -3.69 14.60 8.99
N ALA A 31 -2.51 15.12 9.34
CA ALA A 31 -1.28 14.91 8.59
C ALA A 31 -0.90 13.42 8.49
N GLN A 32 -1.16 12.61 9.54
CA GLN A 32 -0.95 11.16 9.52
C GLN A 32 -1.90 10.42 8.56
N LEU A 33 -2.98 11.04 8.11
CA LEU A 33 -3.92 10.49 7.11
C LEU A 33 -3.59 10.96 5.69
N CYS A 34 -2.52 11.73 5.51
CA CYS A 34 -2.13 12.30 4.22
C CYS A 34 -0.85 11.68 3.68
N SER A 35 -0.70 11.81 2.35
CA SER A 35 0.56 11.53 1.65
C SER A 35 0.98 12.75 0.84
N ILE A 36 2.28 12.91 0.62
CA ILE A 36 2.81 13.89 -0.33
C ILE A 36 3.74 13.21 -1.34
N PRO A 37 3.79 13.68 -2.60
CA PRO A 37 4.75 13.19 -3.57
C PRO A 37 6.18 13.55 -3.13
N ALA A 38 7.10 12.61 -3.26
CA ALA A 38 8.47 12.76 -2.78
C ALA A 38 9.15 14.01 -3.36
N ASN A 39 9.00 14.29 -4.65
CA ASN A 39 9.57 15.46 -5.32
C ASN A 39 9.17 16.82 -4.71
N ALA A 40 8.05 16.92 -3.99
CA ALA A 40 7.66 18.16 -3.30
C ALA A 40 8.66 18.57 -2.21
N LEU A 41 9.48 17.63 -1.72
CA LEU A 41 10.51 17.86 -0.70
C LEU A 41 11.89 18.21 -1.26
N PHE A 42 12.04 18.34 -2.59
CA PHE A 42 13.35 18.46 -3.24
C PHE A 42 13.48 19.77 -4.00
N GLU A 43 14.72 20.25 -4.10
CA GLU A 43 15.15 21.27 -5.06
C GLU A 43 16.09 20.60 -6.07
N GLY A 44 15.63 20.46 -7.31
CA GLY A 44 16.25 19.53 -8.26
C GLY A 44 16.28 18.10 -7.70
N ARG A 45 17.48 17.53 -7.55
CA ARG A 45 17.70 16.18 -6.99
C ARG A 45 18.14 16.18 -5.53
N CYS A 46 18.19 17.35 -4.89
CA CYS A 46 18.67 17.50 -3.52
C CYS A 46 17.48 17.67 -2.57
N PHE A 47 17.47 16.94 -1.47
CA PHE A 47 16.48 17.13 -0.41
C PHE A 47 16.57 18.55 0.16
N SER A 48 15.44 19.26 0.24
CA SER A 48 15.37 20.63 0.73
C SER A 48 14.76 20.67 2.12
N VAL A 49 15.58 21.00 3.11
CA VAL A 49 15.13 21.18 4.51
C VAL A 49 14.08 22.29 4.63
N GLU A 50 14.19 23.35 3.83
CA GLU A 50 13.21 24.44 3.83
C GLU A 50 11.84 23.98 3.34
N LYS A 51 11.80 23.25 2.21
CA LYS A 51 10.54 22.64 1.72
C LYS A 51 9.99 21.65 2.74
N ALA A 52 10.86 20.83 3.35
CA ALA A 52 10.44 19.90 4.41
C ALA A 52 9.84 20.62 5.63
N ARG A 53 10.43 21.73 6.11
CA ARG A 53 9.84 22.54 7.19
C ARG A 53 8.46 23.05 6.86
N ASN A 54 8.22 23.46 5.62
CA ASN A 54 6.93 23.97 5.20
C ASN A 54 5.90 22.84 5.00
N MET A 55 6.29 21.76 4.33
CA MET A 55 5.37 20.68 3.93
C MET A 55 5.12 19.64 5.03
N LEU A 56 6.05 19.48 5.97
CA LEU A 56 6.02 18.47 7.04
C LEU A 56 5.90 19.10 8.43
N ALA A 57 5.46 20.35 8.53
CA ALA A 57 5.39 21.10 9.79
C ALA A 57 4.60 20.36 10.88
N ASP A 58 3.47 19.73 10.50
CA ASP A 58 2.61 18.93 11.36
C ASP A 58 2.91 17.41 11.26
N GLY A 59 4.05 17.04 10.66
CA GLY A 59 4.39 15.67 10.27
C GLY A 59 3.71 15.24 8.97
N ILE A 60 3.77 13.95 8.67
CA ILE A 60 3.09 13.32 7.53
C ILE A 60 2.92 11.82 7.78
N GLY A 61 1.86 11.22 7.23
CA GLY A 61 1.66 9.78 7.26
C GLY A 61 2.54 9.06 6.25
N GLN A 62 2.49 9.50 4.99
CA GLN A 62 3.19 8.82 3.89
C GLN A 62 3.99 9.74 2.96
N ILE A 63 5.09 9.21 2.43
CA ILE A 63 5.84 9.78 1.31
C ILE A 63 5.62 8.88 0.09
N THR A 64 5.05 9.47 -0.95
CA THR A 64 4.69 8.78 -2.17
C THR A 64 5.88 8.65 -3.11
N ARG A 65 6.25 7.40 -3.42
CA ARG A 65 7.07 7.02 -4.58
C ARG A 65 8.46 7.67 -4.64
N LEU A 66 9.23 7.69 -3.55
CA LEU A 66 10.58 8.28 -3.55
C LEU A 66 11.55 7.63 -4.54
N ALA A 67 11.61 6.29 -4.55
CA ALA A 67 12.46 5.52 -5.45
C ALA A 67 11.97 5.59 -6.91
N GLY A 68 10.65 5.61 -7.04
CA GLY A 68 9.95 5.56 -8.30
C GLY A 68 9.52 6.91 -8.88
N ASP A 69 10.01 8.00 -8.31
CA ASP A 69 9.67 9.36 -8.73
C ASP A 69 10.25 9.64 -10.12
N HIS A 70 9.37 10.01 -11.05
CA HIS A 70 9.71 10.21 -12.46
C HIS A 70 10.46 11.53 -12.72
N VAL A 71 10.39 12.48 -11.78
CA VAL A 71 11.09 13.77 -11.83
C VAL A 71 12.48 13.64 -11.21
N LEU A 72 12.56 13.08 -10.00
CA LEU A 72 13.83 12.97 -9.28
C LEU A 72 14.79 11.98 -9.95
N ARG A 73 14.29 10.83 -10.43
CA ARG A 73 15.08 9.78 -11.11
C ARG A 73 16.34 9.38 -10.35
N LEU A 74 16.23 9.25 -9.03
CA LEU A 74 17.35 8.87 -8.16
C LEU A 74 17.76 7.41 -8.42
N LYS A 75 19.06 7.13 -8.36
CA LYS A 75 19.60 5.75 -8.37
C LYS A 75 19.47 5.14 -6.97
N PRO A 76 19.53 3.81 -6.81
CA PRO A 76 19.21 3.13 -5.54
C PRO A 76 19.91 3.70 -4.30
N ARG A 77 21.21 4.02 -4.40
CA ARG A 77 21.96 4.62 -3.29
C ARG A 77 21.46 6.03 -2.94
N GLU A 78 21.21 6.86 -3.94
CA GLU A 78 20.68 8.22 -3.75
C GLU A 78 19.28 8.17 -3.12
N VAL A 79 18.45 7.18 -3.48
CA VAL A 79 17.14 6.96 -2.86
C VAL A 79 17.29 6.63 -1.36
N ALA A 80 18.20 5.72 -1.00
CA ALA A 80 18.43 5.37 0.40
C ALA A 80 18.95 6.57 1.21
N GLU A 81 19.87 7.35 0.64
CA GLU A 81 20.39 8.58 1.25
C GLU A 81 19.27 9.63 1.45
N ALA A 82 18.40 9.81 0.44
CA ALA A 82 17.24 10.68 0.50
C ALA A 82 16.20 10.22 1.53
N ALA A 83 15.89 8.91 1.57
CA ALA A 83 14.98 8.33 2.56
C ALA A 83 15.49 8.60 3.98
N ASN A 84 16.78 8.37 4.22
CA ASN A 84 17.41 8.66 5.50
C ASN A 84 17.37 10.16 5.86
N ALA A 85 17.54 11.05 4.88
CA ALA A 85 17.44 12.49 5.11
C ALA A 85 16.01 12.92 5.52
N ILE A 86 14.98 12.38 4.85
CA ILE A 86 13.58 12.65 5.18
C ILE A 86 13.24 12.11 6.58
N GLN A 87 13.62 10.87 6.89
CA GLN A 87 13.37 10.27 8.20
C GLN A 87 14.11 11.04 9.30
N ARG A 88 15.36 11.43 9.07
CA ARG A 88 16.14 12.24 10.02
C ARG A 88 15.45 13.57 10.29
N PHE A 89 14.98 14.26 9.26
CA PHE A 89 14.21 15.49 9.43
C PHE A 89 12.99 15.27 10.32
N LEU A 90 12.19 14.23 10.06
CA LEU A 90 11.00 13.94 10.88
C LEU A 90 11.36 13.62 12.33
N ILE A 91 12.46 12.91 12.58
CA ILE A 91 12.90 12.57 13.94
C ILE A 91 13.50 13.76 14.69
N GLU A 92 14.24 14.62 14.01
CA GLU A 92 15.01 15.71 14.64
C GLU A 92 14.22 17.02 14.73
N GLU A 93 13.40 17.33 13.72
CA GLU A 93 12.75 18.65 13.57
C GLU A 93 11.24 18.61 13.86
N SER A 94 10.59 17.44 13.80
CA SER A 94 9.16 17.35 14.17
C SER A 94 8.96 17.18 15.67
N ARG A 95 7.87 17.76 16.20
CA ARG A 95 7.57 17.78 17.64
C ARG A 95 7.42 16.38 18.26
N LEU A 96 6.77 15.46 17.55
CA LEU A 96 6.45 14.11 18.04
C LEU A 96 7.39 13.02 17.53
N ARG A 97 8.28 13.34 16.57
CA ARG A 97 9.27 12.40 16.03
C ARG A 97 8.63 11.16 15.41
N ILE A 98 7.52 11.33 14.70
CA ILE A 98 6.83 10.24 14.01
C ILE A 98 7.48 10.06 12.63
N PRO A 99 8.09 8.90 12.33
CA PRO A 99 8.63 8.62 11.01
C PRO A 99 7.51 8.43 9.99
N ALA A 100 7.77 8.72 8.72
CA ALA A 100 6.80 8.54 7.65
C ALA A 100 6.90 7.14 7.03
N ILE A 101 5.79 6.61 6.56
CA ILE A 101 5.78 5.42 5.69
C ILE A 101 6.15 5.86 4.28
N ILE A 102 7.23 5.30 3.73
CA ILE A 102 7.57 5.49 2.31
C ILE A 102 6.95 4.34 1.52
N HIS A 103 6.08 4.63 0.55
CA HIS A 103 5.42 3.60 -0.25
C HIS A 103 5.84 3.61 -1.71
N GLU A 104 5.86 2.43 -2.32
CA GLU A 104 6.26 2.22 -3.71
C GLU A 104 5.30 1.30 -4.47
N GLU A 105 5.27 1.43 -5.80
CA GLU A 105 4.71 0.40 -6.67
C GLU A 105 5.68 -0.77 -6.77
N CYS A 106 5.15 -1.98 -6.64
CA CYS A 106 5.97 -3.20 -6.63
C CYS A 106 5.34 -4.42 -7.35
N LEU A 107 4.39 -4.18 -8.25
CA LEU A 107 3.61 -5.22 -8.94
C LEU A 107 4.47 -6.34 -9.57
N SER A 108 5.41 -5.96 -10.43
CA SER A 108 6.27 -6.88 -11.20
C SER A 108 7.76 -6.63 -10.92
N GLY A 109 8.08 -6.33 -9.66
CA GLY A 109 9.38 -5.74 -9.28
C GLY A 109 9.17 -4.38 -8.62
N LEU A 110 10.14 -3.92 -7.82
CA LEU A 110 10.14 -2.53 -7.35
C LEU A 110 10.20 -1.61 -8.58
N MET A 111 9.19 -0.76 -8.79
CA MET A 111 9.15 0.16 -9.91
C MET A 111 10.07 1.37 -9.67
N ALA A 112 11.38 1.14 -9.75
CA ALA A 112 12.43 2.12 -9.54
C ALA A 112 13.66 1.83 -10.42
N TRP A 113 14.54 2.83 -10.58
CA TRP A 113 15.74 2.70 -11.41
C TRP A 113 16.71 1.65 -10.87
N GLY A 114 17.12 0.71 -11.74
CA GLY A 114 18.09 -0.34 -11.39
C GLY A 114 17.53 -1.49 -10.56
N ALA A 115 16.22 -1.51 -10.29
CA ALA A 115 15.55 -2.64 -9.65
C ALA A 115 15.33 -3.80 -10.65
N THR A 116 15.07 -4.99 -10.12
CA THR A 116 14.79 -6.18 -10.94
C THR A 116 13.35 -6.16 -11.45
N THR A 117 13.17 -6.33 -12.76
CA THR A 117 11.86 -6.51 -13.38
C THR A 117 11.55 -7.99 -13.57
N PHE A 118 10.40 -8.42 -13.08
CA PHE A 118 9.86 -9.77 -13.25
C PHE A 118 8.76 -9.76 -14.33
N PRO A 119 8.32 -10.93 -14.81
CA PRO A 119 7.09 -11.02 -15.61
C PRO A 119 5.92 -10.33 -14.90
N GLN A 120 4.98 -9.78 -15.68
CA GLN A 120 3.71 -9.28 -15.16
C GLN A 120 2.95 -10.36 -14.39
N ALA A 121 2.02 -9.95 -13.53
CA ALA A 121 1.30 -10.86 -12.65
C ALA A 121 0.60 -12.00 -13.42
N ILE A 122 0.03 -11.72 -14.60
CA ILE A 122 -0.62 -12.74 -15.42
C ILE A 122 0.39 -13.78 -15.96
N GLY A 123 1.62 -13.33 -16.24
CA GLY A 123 2.73 -14.21 -16.63
C GLY A 123 3.20 -15.07 -15.46
N LEU A 124 3.26 -14.51 -14.25
CA LEU A 124 3.55 -15.28 -13.03
C LEU A 124 2.42 -16.28 -12.72
N ALA A 125 1.16 -15.91 -12.91
CA ALA A 125 0.01 -16.81 -12.72
C ALA A 125 0.08 -18.04 -13.64
N SER A 126 0.54 -17.86 -14.87
CA SER A 126 0.74 -18.93 -15.86
C SER A 126 1.74 -20.00 -15.42
N THR A 127 2.53 -19.75 -14.37
CA THR A 127 3.44 -20.75 -13.79
C THR A 127 2.72 -21.76 -12.87
N TRP A 128 1.51 -21.44 -12.39
CA TRP A 128 0.79 -22.21 -11.38
C TRP A 128 1.64 -22.52 -10.13
N ASN A 129 2.61 -21.66 -9.81
CA ASN A 129 3.58 -21.87 -8.74
C ASN A 129 3.56 -20.72 -7.72
N PRO A 130 2.72 -20.81 -6.67
CA PRO A 130 2.67 -19.82 -5.60
C PRO A 130 3.99 -19.65 -4.85
N ASP A 131 4.80 -20.71 -4.70
CA ASP A 131 6.09 -20.62 -4.01
C ASP A 131 7.09 -19.77 -4.80
N LEU A 132 7.05 -19.83 -6.14
CA LEU A 132 7.81 -18.93 -6.99
C LEU A 132 7.39 -17.47 -6.78
N VAL A 133 6.09 -17.19 -6.71
CA VAL A 133 5.57 -15.84 -6.43
C VAL A 133 6.03 -15.34 -5.06
N ARG A 134 6.05 -16.21 -4.03
CA ARG A 134 6.60 -15.88 -2.71
C ARG A 134 8.08 -15.47 -2.80
N ASN A 135 8.87 -16.19 -3.59
CA ASN A 135 10.30 -15.90 -3.78
C ASN A 135 10.54 -14.58 -4.54
N VAL A 136 9.72 -14.31 -5.56
CA VAL A 136 9.71 -13.02 -6.27
C VAL A 136 9.40 -11.89 -5.29
N ALA A 137 8.32 -11.98 -4.53
CA ALA A 137 7.92 -10.98 -3.56
C ALA A 137 8.97 -10.79 -2.43
N SER A 138 9.66 -11.85 -2.01
CA SER A 138 10.78 -11.75 -1.06
C SER A 138 11.98 -10.99 -1.63
N THR A 139 12.27 -11.15 -2.94
CA THR A 139 13.31 -10.37 -3.63
C THR A 139 12.92 -8.90 -3.71
N ILE A 140 11.67 -8.62 -4.04
CA ILE A 140 11.10 -7.27 -4.06
C ILE A 140 11.22 -6.62 -2.69
N ARG A 141 10.79 -7.30 -1.61
CA ARG A 141 10.91 -6.83 -0.23
C ARG A 141 12.34 -6.40 0.11
N ARG A 142 13.34 -7.23 -0.24
CA ARG A 142 14.76 -6.91 -0.01
C ARG A 142 15.19 -5.64 -0.73
N GLN A 143 14.79 -5.47 -2.00
CA GLN A 143 15.12 -4.27 -2.78
C GLN A 143 14.42 -3.02 -2.22
N MET A 144 13.16 -3.14 -1.84
CA MET A 144 12.39 -2.06 -1.22
C MET A 144 13.01 -1.59 0.09
N ARG A 145 13.36 -2.52 0.99
CA ARG A 145 13.99 -2.18 2.27
C ARG A 145 15.38 -1.58 2.09
N ALA A 146 16.15 -2.04 1.10
CA ALA A 146 17.46 -1.48 0.79
C ALA A 146 17.42 0.00 0.38
N VAL A 147 16.29 0.49 -0.14
CA VAL A 147 16.09 1.90 -0.51
C VAL A 147 15.21 2.69 0.47
N GLY A 148 14.86 2.09 1.61
CA GLY A 148 14.08 2.75 2.67
C GLY A 148 12.56 2.75 2.46
N ALA A 149 12.01 1.94 1.55
CA ALA A 149 10.57 1.79 1.40
C ALA A 149 9.98 0.84 2.47
N HIS A 150 8.74 1.10 2.88
CA HIS A 150 8.05 0.43 4.00
C HIS A 150 6.73 -0.23 3.58
N GLN A 151 6.08 0.27 2.53
CA GLN A 151 4.82 -0.25 2.02
C GLN A 151 4.90 -0.47 0.50
N GLY A 152 4.38 -1.60 0.02
CA GLY A 152 4.25 -1.92 -1.39
C GLY A 152 2.80 -1.90 -1.83
N LEU A 153 2.50 -1.19 -2.91
CA LEU A 153 1.17 -1.08 -3.50
C LEU A 153 0.86 -2.30 -4.38
N ALA A 154 0.94 -3.50 -3.80
CA ALA A 154 0.74 -4.79 -4.45
C ALA A 154 0.40 -5.85 -3.37
N PRO A 155 -0.19 -6.99 -3.74
CA PRO A 155 -0.53 -7.45 -5.10
C PRO A 155 -1.84 -6.87 -5.63
N VAL A 156 -2.05 -6.98 -6.95
CA VAL A 156 -3.37 -6.76 -7.56
C VAL A 156 -4.14 -8.08 -7.48
N LEU A 157 -5.26 -8.07 -6.74
CA LEU A 157 -6.13 -9.23 -6.52
C LEU A 157 -7.48 -9.12 -7.25
N ASP A 158 -7.57 -8.20 -8.20
CA ASP A 158 -8.71 -8.12 -9.11
C ASP A 158 -8.82 -9.42 -9.92
N VAL A 159 -10.03 -9.98 -9.96
CA VAL A 159 -10.35 -11.12 -10.83
C VAL A 159 -10.73 -10.57 -12.20
N ALA A 160 -9.95 -10.90 -13.22
CA ALA A 160 -10.13 -10.36 -14.57
C ALA A 160 -11.30 -11.04 -15.28
N ARG A 161 -12.52 -10.50 -15.14
CA ARG A 161 -13.73 -11.03 -15.78
C ARG A 161 -14.08 -10.35 -17.10
N ASP A 162 -13.42 -9.24 -17.41
CA ASP A 162 -13.54 -8.56 -18.71
C ASP A 162 -12.17 -8.41 -19.38
N PRO A 163 -11.84 -9.22 -20.41
CA PRO A 163 -10.54 -9.15 -21.08
C PRO A 163 -10.33 -7.86 -21.88
N ARG A 164 -11.37 -7.03 -22.07
CA ARG A 164 -11.23 -5.71 -22.71
C ARG A 164 -10.63 -4.67 -21.75
N TRP A 165 -10.61 -4.96 -20.45
CA TRP A 165 -10.06 -4.07 -19.45
C TRP A 165 -8.54 -3.96 -19.59
N GLY A 166 -8.05 -2.73 -19.73
CA GLY A 166 -6.63 -2.48 -20.03
C GLY A 166 -5.63 -2.87 -18.94
N ARG A 167 -6.08 -3.33 -17.76
CA ARG A 167 -5.23 -3.72 -16.63
C ARG A 167 -5.25 -5.23 -16.36
N VAL A 168 -5.76 -6.04 -17.28
CA VAL A 168 -5.76 -7.52 -17.16
C VAL A 168 -4.35 -8.06 -16.89
N GLU A 169 -3.31 -7.47 -17.48
CA GLU A 169 -1.92 -7.87 -17.29
C GLU A 169 -1.44 -7.81 -15.83
N GLU A 170 -2.05 -6.92 -15.03
CA GLU A 170 -1.73 -6.74 -13.62
C GLU A 170 -2.35 -7.82 -12.72
N THR A 171 -3.31 -8.59 -13.23
CA THR A 171 -4.04 -9.60 -12.46
C THR A 171 -3.35 -10.96 -12.48
N TYR A 172 -3.74 -11.85 -11.56
CA TYR A 172 -3.41 -13.27 -11.65
C TYR A 172 -4.42 -14.08 -12.48
N GLY A 173 -5.25 -13.42 -13.29
CA GLY A 173 -6.20 -14.05 -14.21
C GLY A 173 -7.66 -14.02 -13.75
N GLU A 174 -8.46 -14.89 -14.35
CA GLU A 174 -9.92 -14.91 -14.22
C GLU A 174 -10.46 -15.89 -13.16
N ASP A 175 -9.59 -16.73 -12.59
CA ASP A 175 -9.97 -17.73 -11.58
C ASP A 175 -9.74 -17.19 -10.16
N PRO A 176 -10.79 -17.05 -9.33
CA PRO A 176 -10.66 -16.52 -7.97
C PRO A 176 -9.70 -17.32 -7.08
N TYR A 177 -9.65 -18.65 -7.23
CA TYR A 177 -8.81 -19.50 -6.39
C TYR A 177 -7.32 -19.34 -6.73
N LEU A 178 -6.98 -19.29 -8.01
CA LEU A 178 -5.63 -19.01 -8.49
C LEU A 178 -5.20 -17.61 -8.03
N VAL A 179 -6.05 -16.60 -8.17
CA VAL A 179 -5.78 -15.24 -7.71
C VAL A 179 -5.52 -15.20 -6.20
N ALA A 180 -6.37 -15.87 -5.41
CA ALA A 180 -6.18 -15.98 -3.96
C ALA A 180 -4.87 -16.69 -3.59
N SER A 181 -4.56 -17.81 -4.25
CA SER A 181 -3.37 -18.62 -3.98
C SER A 181 -2.08 -17.84 -4.28
N MET A 182 -2.00 -17.20 -5.45
CA MET A 182 -0.87 -16.35 -5.83
C MET A 182 -0.75 -15.12 -4.91
N GLY A 183 -1.88 -14.48 -4.62
CA GLY A 183 -1.97 -13.31 -3.75
C GLY A 183 -1.49 -13.57 -2.33
N VAL A 184 -1.93 -14.67 -1.71
CA VAL A 184 -1.49 -15.10 -0.37
C VAL A 184 0.02 -15.29 -0.34
N SER A 185 0.60 -15.94 -1.34
CA SER A 185 2.05 -16.14 -1.44
C SER A 185 2.80 -14.83 -1.65
N TYR A 186 2.29 -13.93 -2.49
CA TYR A 186 2.88 -12.60 -2.68
C TYR A 186 2.89 -11.82 -1.36
N VAL A 187 1.75 -11.74 -0.65
CA VAL A 187 1.64 -11.03 0.63
C VAL A 187 2.63 -11.60 1.64
N ARG A 188 2.73 -12.92 1.79
CA ARG A 188 3.68 -13.56 2.70
C ARG A 188 5.14 -13.27 2.31
N GLY A 189 5.46 -13.28 1.02
CA GLY A 189 6.81 -12.99 0.54
C GLY A 189 7.21 -11.52 0.76
N LEU A 190 6.29 -10.59 0.49
CA LEU A 190 6.55 -9.16 0.63
C LEU A 190 6.58 -8.72 2.10
N GLN A 191 5.72 -9.30 2.95
CA GLN A 191 5.72 -9.00 4.37
C GLN A 191 6.84 -9.73 5.13
N GLY A 192 7.26 -10.91 4.69
CA GLY A 192 8.22 -11.73 5.44
C GLY A 192 7.67 -12.23 6.78
N GLU A 193 8.47 -13.05 7.47
CA GLU A 193 8.07 -13.67 8.75
C GLU A 193 8.40 -12.73 9.93
N GLU A 194 9.60 -12.14 9.91
CA GLU A 194 10.06 -11.19 10.92
C GLU A 194 9.48 -9.78 10.72
N TRP A 195 9.42 -8.99 11.81
CA TRP A 195 8.96 -7.60 11.73
C TRP A 195 9.92 -6.67 11.00
N GLU A 196 11.23 -6.93 11.06
CA GLU A 196 12.23 -6.26 10.23
C GLU A 196 13.04 -7.34 9.52
N PRO A 197 13.25 -7.29 8.18
CA PRO A 197 12.85 -6.22 7.27
C PRO A 197 11.52 -6.50 6.54
N ARG A 198 10.38 -6.08 7.12
CA ARG A 198 9.01 -6.22 6.59
C ARG A 198 8.64 -5.07 5.65
N VAL A 199 7.88 -5.38 4.59
CA VAL A 199 7.18 -4.38 3.78
C VAL A 199 5.68 -4.66 3.85
N LEU A 200 4.86 -3.66 4.16
CA LEU A 200 3.40 -3.80 4.23
C LEU A 200 2.85 -4.06 2.82
N ALA A 201 2.26 -5.24 2.62
CA ALA A 201 1.56 -5.54 1.38
C ALA A 201 0.20 -4.85 1.36
N THR A 202 -0.18 -4.35 0.19
CA THR A 202 -1.43 -3.63 -0.05
C THR A 202 -2.20 -4.30 -1.18
N PRO A 203 -2.96 -5.37 -0.92
CA PRO A 203 -3.90 -5.91 -1.87
C PRO A 203 -4.83 -4.83 -2.45
N LYS A 204 -4.96 -4.81 -3.78
CA LYS A 204 -5.73 -3.80 -4.53
C LYS A 204 -6.43 -4.41 -5.74
N HIS A 205 -7.51 -3.85 -6.27
CA HIS A 205 -8.22 -2.66 -5.77
C HIS A 205 -9.53 -3.12 -5.13
N PHE A 206 -9.70 -2.85 -3.84
CA PHE A 206 -10.82 -3.34 -3.05
C PHE A 206 -12.10 -2.53 -3.37
N ALA A 207 -13.07 -3.05 -4.10
CA ALA A 207 -13.13 -4.41 -4.67
C ALA A 207 -13.69 -4.42 -6.10
N ALA A 208 -13.59 -5.58 -6.77
CA ALA A 208 -14.22 -5.89 -8.06
C ALA A 208 -13.78 -5.03 -9.27
N HIS A 209 -12.61 -4.39 -9.22
CA HIS A 209 -12.17 -3.48 -10.28
C HIS A 209 -11.92 -4.17 -11.64
N GLY A 210 -11.70 -5.48 -11.63
CA GLY A 210 -11.50 -6.31 -12.82
C GLY A 210 -12.76 -6.68 -13.63
N PHE A 211 -13.92 -6.08 -13.32
CA PHE A 211 -15.17 -6.29 -14.05
C PHE A 211 -15.91 -4.99 -14.44
N PRO A 212 -15.23 -3.97 -14.99
CA PRO A 212 -15.85 -2.68 -15.24
C PRO A 212 -16.78 -2.71 -16.45
N GLU A 213 -17.83 -1.88 -16.44
CA GLU A 213 -18.77 -1.80 -17.55
C GLU A 213 -18.08 -1.48 -18.90
N GLY A 214 -18.18 -2.42 -19.83
CA GLY A 214 -17.62 -2.30 -21.17
C GLY A 214 -16.09 -2.36 -21.22
N GLY A 215 -15.43 -2.88 -20.19
CA GLY A 215 -13.97 -2.97 -20.12
C GLY A 215 -13.27 -1.62 -19.96
N ARG A 216 -14.01 -0.55 -19.65
CA ARG A 216 -13.45 0.80 -19.54
C ARG A 216 -12.87 1.03 -18.16
N ASN A 217 -11.65 1.55 -18.08
CA ASN A 217 -11.02 1.80 -16.81
C ASN A 217 -11.88 2.73 -15.92
N CYS A 218 -12.01 2.38 -14.65
CA CYS A 218 -12.83 3.08 -13.65
C CYS A 218 -14.34 3.17 -13.95
N ALA A 219 -14.86 2.47 -14.96
CA ALA A 219 -16.30 2.41 -15.17
C ALA A 219 -17.00 1.66 -14.01
N PRO A 220 -18.29 1.95 -13.75
CA PRO A 220 -19.06 1.29 -12.70
C PRO A 220 -19.05 -0.24 -12.85
N VAL A 221 -19.22 -0.92 -11.72
CA VAL A 221 -19.38 -2.38 -11.66
C VAL A 221 -20.80 -2.70 -11.20
N ARG A 222 -21.45 -3.63 -11.92
CA ARG A 222 -22.78 -4.13 -11.58
C ARG A 222 -22.68 -5.62 -11.32
N VAL A 223 -22.84 -6.01 -10.06
CA VAL A 223 -22.61 -7.39 -9.63
C VAL A 223 -23.52 -7.74 -8.46
N GLY A 224 -24.16 -8.91 -8.53
CA GLY A 224 -24.98 -9.39 -7.43
C GLY A 224 -24.15 -9.72 -6.19
N ILE A 225 -24.72 -9.54 -5.00
CA ILE A 225 -23.99 -9.74 -3.73
C ILE A 225 -23.35 -11.13 -3.59
N ARG A 226 -23.97 -12.17 -4.15
CA ARG A 226 -23.40 -13.53 -4.14
C ARG A 226 -22.11 -13.59 -4.93
N GLU A 227 -22.12 -13.11 -6.17
CA GLU A 227 -20.94 -13.09 -7.02
C GLU A 227 -19.86 -12.15 -6.46
N LEU A 228 -20.26 -10.98 -5.94
CA LEU A 228 -19.33 -10.08 -5.23
C LEU A 228 -18.58 -10.82 -4.13
N ARG A 229 -19.30 -11.57 -3.26
CA ARG A 229 -18.69 -12.30 -2.15
C ARG A 229 -17.86 -13.50 -2.61
N GLU A 230 -18.40 -14.34 -3.49
CA GLU A 230 -17.79 -15.63 -3.86
C GLU A 230 -16.64 -15.48 -4.87
N VAL A 231 -16.65 -14.43 -5.71
CA VAL A 231 -15.67 -14.23 -6.79
C VAL A 231 -14.71 -13.10 -6.45
N PHE A 232 -15.22 -11.88 -6.21
CA PHE A 232 -14.38 -10.68 -6.19
C PHE A 232 -13.81 -10.34 -4.81
N LEU A 233 -14.53 -10.67 -3.73
CA LEU A 233 -14.06 -10.45 -2.37
C LEU A 233 -13.21 -11.61 -1.84
N MET A 234 -13.44 -12.83 -2.33
CA MET A 234 -12.75 -14.04 -1.83
C MET A 234 -11.21 -13.92 -1.84
N PRO A 235 -10.55 -13.42 -2.90
CA PRO A 235 -9.09 -13.23 -2.88
C PRO A 235 -8.61 -12.24 -1.81
N PHE A 236 -9.37 -11.17 -1.56
CA PHE A 236 -9.06 -10.19 -0.52
C PHE A 236 -9.29 -10.77 0.88
N GLU A 237 -10.36 -11.56 1.08
CA GLU A 237 -10.59 -12.28 2.33
C GLU A 237 -9.42 -13.21 2.65
N ALA A 238 -8.92 -13.96 1.66
CA ALA A 238 -7.75 -14.81 1.82
C ALA A 238 -6.49 -14.00 2.17
N ALA A 239 -6.26 -12.86 1.49
CA ALA A 239 -5.14 -11.99 1.81
C ALA A 239 -5.19 -11.44 3.24
N VAL A 240 -6.39 -11.09 3.74
CA VAL A 240 -6.58 -10.60 5.12
C VAL A 240 -6.46 -11.73 6.13
N ARG A 241 -7.26 -12.80 6.00
CA ARG A 241 -7.43 -13.82 7.04
C ARG A 241 -6.37 -14.91 7.01
N VAL A 242 -5.78 -15.21 5.84
CA VAL A 242 -4.82 -16.31 5.67
C VAL A 242 -3.39 -15.80 5.54
N ALA A 243 -3.18 -14.66 4.87
CA ALA A 243 -1.85 -14.06 4.69
C ALA A 243 -1.53 -12.95 5.70
N GLY A 244 -2.54 -12.40 6.39
CA GLY A 244 -2.35 -11.33 7.36
C GLY A 244 -1.87 -10.03 6.69
N ALA A 245 -2.45 -9.67 5.55
CA ALA A 245 -2.17 -8.38 4.90
C ALA A 245 -2.31 -7.23 5.90
N LEU A 246 -1.42 -6.23 5.80
CA LEU A 246 -1.33 -5.10 6.74
C LEU A 246 -1.85 -3.78 6.14
N SER A 247 -2.16 -3.76 4.85
CA SER A 247 -2.75 -2.63 4.14
C SER A 247 -3.77 -3.12 3.12
N ILE A 248 -4.72 -2.28 2.73
CA ILE A 248 -5.67 -2.50 1.62
C ILE A 248 -5.83 -1.18 0.87
N MET A 249 -5.95 -1.24 -0.46
CA MET A 249 -6.27 -0.06 -1.27
C MET A 249 -7.69 -0.17 -1.84
N SER A 250 -8.52 0.85 -1.64
CA SER A 250 -9.87 0.90 -2.22
C SER A 250 -9.85 1.15 -3.73
N ALA A 251 -10.87 0.68 -4.45
CA ALA A 251 -11.01 0.92 -5.88
C ALA A 251 -11.60 2.30 -6.22
N TYR A 252 -11.37 2.74 -7.46
CA TYR A 252 -11.86 4.01 -8.01
C TYR A 252 -13.38 4.07 -8.22
N HIS A 253 -13.97 2.96 -8.67
CA HIS A 253 -15.31 2.90 -9.23
C HIS A 253 -16.37 2.68 -8.14
N ASP A 254 -17.64 2.81 -8.53
CA ASP A 254 -18.78 2.40 -7.72
C ASP A 254 -19.26 0.98 -8.03
N ILE A 255 -19.75 0.29 -7.00
CA ILE A 255 -20.52 -0.95 -7.15
C ILE A 255 -21.98 -0.62 -6.89
N ASP A 256 -22.83 -0.82 -7.89
CA ASP A 256 -24.26 -0.50 -7.84
C ASP A 256 -24.57 0.91 -7.28
N GLY A 257 -23.79 1.92 -7.71
CA GLY A 257 -23.98 3.32 -7.33
C GLY A 257 -23.30 3.77 -6.04
N VAL A 258 -22.60 2.88 -5.33
CA VAL A 258 -21.84 3.23 -4.11
C VAL A 258 -20.32 3.22 -4.40
N PRO A 259 -19.63 4.37 -4.35
CA PRO A 259 -18.18 4.43 -4.54
C PRO A 259 -17.43 3.54 -3.56
N CYS A 260 -16.51 2.70 -4.04
CA CYS A 260 -15.77 1.76 -3.18
C CYS A 260 -15.00 2.50 -2.07
N THR A 261 -14.41 3.65 -2.38
CA THR A 261 -13.64 4.49 -1.45
C THR A 261 -14.52 5.11 -0.33
N ALA A 262 -15.84 5.21 -0.51
CA ALA A 262 -16.77 5.73 0.49
C ALA A 262 -17.72 4.66 1.06
N SER A 263 -17.54 3.39 0.68
CA SER A 263 -18.46 2.32 1.05
C SER A 263 -18.23 1.83 2.48
N LYS A 264 -19.13 2.20 3.41
CA LYS A 264 -19.15 1.65 4.77
C LYS A 264 -19.31 0.12 4.76
N THR A 265 -20.15 -0.40 3.87
CA THR A 265 -20.38 -1.85 3.74
C THR A 265 -19.08 -2.58 3.45
N LEU A 266 -18.28 -2.11 2.48
CA LEU A 266 -17.01 -2.75 2.14
C LEU A 266 -15.94 -2.48 3.20
N LEU A 267 -15.67 -1.21 3.50
CA LEU A 267 -14.49 -0.80 4.26
C LEU A 267 -14.63 -0.99 5.77
N THR A 268 -15.86 -1.07 6.28
CA THR A 268 -16.15 -1.23 7.72
C THR A 268 -16.83 -2.56 7.96
N ASP A 269 -18.03 -2.77 7.41
CA ASP A 269 -18.86 -3.92 7.82
C ASP A 269 -18.22 -5.25 7.39
N VAL A 270 -17.79 -5.38 6.13
CA VAL A 270 -17.08 -6.57 5.63
C VAL A 270 -15.64 -6.59 6.11
N LEU A 271 -14.85 -5.58 5.75
CA LEU A 271 -13.39 -5.62 5.96
C LEU A 271 -13.00 -5.64 7.45
N ARG A 272 -13.64 -4.81 8.28
CA ARG A 272 -13.33 -4.74 9.73
C ARG A 272 -14.24 -5.63 10.57
N GLY A 273 -15.53 -5.64 10.27
CA GLY A 273 -16.53 -6.40 11.02
C GLY A 273 -16.42 -7.90 10.77
N GLU A 274 -16.65 -8.34 9.53
CA GLU A 274 -16.66 -9.76 9.18
C GLU A 274 -15.24 -10.37 9.18
N TRP A 275 -14.24 -9.68 8.62
CA TRP A 275 -12.89 -10.24 8.47
C TRP A 275 -11.90 -9.85 9.57
N GLY A 276 -12.25 -8.88 10.43
CA GLY A 276 -11.40 -8.47 11.55
C GLY A 276 -10.12 -7.73 11.15
N PHE A 277 -10.02 -7.18 9.93
CA PHE A 277 -8.81 -6.48 9.47
C PHE A 277 -8.40 -5.37 10.45
N GLN A 278 -7.13 -5.29 10.85
CA GLN A 278 -6.60 -4.25 11.74
C GLN A 278 -5.53 -3.36 11.09
N GLY A 279 -5.22 -3.60 9.80
CA GLY A 279 -4.22 -2.82 9.05
C GLY A 279 -4.73 -1.45 8.60
N ILE A 280 -3.99 -0.80 7.71
CA ILE A 280 -4.36 0.51 7.14
C ILE A 280 -5.21 0.35 5.87
N VAL A 281 -6.10 1.30 5.60
CA VAL A 281 -6.75 1.43 4.28
C VAL A 281 -6.22 2.71 3.66
N VAL A 282 -5.73 2.61 2.42
CA VAL A 282 -5.32 3.75 1.61
C VAL A 282 -6.31 3.94 0.46
N SER A 283 -6.55 5.17 0.04
CA SER A 283 -7.27 5.40 -1.21
C SER A 283 -6.35 5.10 -2.39
N ASP A 284 -6.92 4.74 -3.54
CA ASP A 284 -6.19 4.89 -4.79
C ASP A 284 -5.93 6.38 -5.10
N TYR A 285 -5.02 6.67 -6.02
CA TYR A 285 -4.56 8.03 -6.30
C TYR A 285 -5.68 8.90 -6.85
N GLY A 286 -6.11 9.89 -6.05
CA GLY A 286 -7.16 10.82 -6.43
C GLY A 286 -8.58 10.29 -6.22
N ALA A 287 -8.75 9.05 -5.76
CA ALA A 287 -10.09 8.45 -5.58
C ALA A 287 -11.00 9.25 -4.62
N ILE A 288 -10.43 9.91 -3.61
CA ILE A 288 -11.20 10.80 -2.70
C ILE A 288 -11.70 12.06 -3.44
N HIS A 289 -10.92 12.61 -4.38
CA HIS A 289 -11.33 13.77 -5.17
C HIS A 289 -12.39 13.44 -6.24
N MET A 290 -12.63 12.15 -6.48
CA MET A 290 -13.63 11.65 -7.43
C MET A 290 -15.00 11.38 -6.78
N LEU A 291 -15.15 11.59 -5.45
CA LEU A 291 -16.43 11.52 -4.73
C LEU A 291 -17.25 12.80 -4.96
#